data_AF-A0A3B8V5W7-F1
#
_entry.id   AF-A0A3B8V5W7-F1
#
_cell.length_a   1.000
_cell.length_b   1.000
_cell.length_c   1.000
_cell.angle_alpha   90.00
_cell.angle_beta   90.00
_cell.angle_gamma   90.00
#
_symmetry.space_group_name_H-M   'P 1'
#
loop_
_entity.id
_entity.type
_entity.pdbx_description
1 polymer ?
#
loop_
_entity_poly.entity_id
_entity_poly.type
_entity_poly.pdbx_seq_one_letter_code
_entity_poly.pdbx_strand_id
1 'polypeptide(L)'
;MKKKKNRLTADAGKSTDLAAAITKMKNPSTSAIEEAYLQKKLVDRGYTQEEIASATGKSRSAVANTLRLLTLEGEVLGMIESGELSAGHARALVKVPKEKQYAFAVETVKGGYSVRQTERAVKVFLTPPEVLLAEKNAAATAKSEELRAFVERMRAVFRLKVSLVGNGKKGRVSIDYFSPEDLYRLEECVETIEKNNLSRE
;
A
#
# COMPACT_ATOMS: atom_id res chain seq x y z
N MET A 1 -41.91 -14.93 -37.07
CA MET A 1 -42.27 -14.72 -35.64
C MET A 1 -41.43 -15.50 -34.61
N LYS A 2 -40.73 -16.60 -34.96
CA LYS A 2 -39.90 -17.37 -34.01
C LYS A 2 -38.62 -16.67 -33.49
N LYS A 3 -37.95 -15.82 -34.30
CA LYS A 3 -36.73 -15.09 -33.90
C LYS A 3 -36.95 -14.00 -32.83
N LYS A 4 -38.14 -13.39 -32.73
CA LYS A 4 -38.44 -12.34 -31.74
C LYS A 4 -38.73 -12.93 -30.35
N LYS A 5 -39.40 -14.10 -30.27
CA LYS A 5 -39.69 -14.80 -29.01
C LYS A 5 -38.42 -15.31 -28.30
N ASN A 6 -37.41 -15.78 -29.04
CA ASN A 6 -36.15 -16.26 -28.47
C ASN A 6 -35.26 -15.16 -27.86
N ARG A 7 -35.42 -13.91 -28.31
CA ARG A 7 -34.67 -12.76 -27.77
C ARG A 7 -35.23 -12.29 -26.43
N LEU A 8 -36.56 -12.30 -26.30
CA LEU A 8 -37.28 -11.95 -25.06
C LEU A 8 -37.04 -12.95 -23.92
N THR A 9 -36.93 -14.25 -24.24
CA THR A 9 -36.63 -15.28 -23.22
C THR A 9 -35.17 -15.27 -22.79
N ALA A 10 -34.23 -14.94 -23.69
CA ALA A 10 -32.81 -14.79 -23.36
C ALA A 10 -32.54 -13.54 -22.49
N ASP A 11 -33.28 -12.46 -22.70
CA ASP A 11 -33.16 -11.21 -21.95
C ASP A 11 -33.76 -11.32 -20.54
N ALA A 12 -34.89 -12.03 -20.41
CA ALA A 12 -35.51 -12.33 -19.13
C ALA A 12 -34.64 -13.26 -18.25
N GLY A 13 -34.06 -14.33 -18.85
CA GLY A 13 -33.16 -15.24 -18.14
C GLY A 13 -31.86 -14.58 -17.68
N LYS A 14 -31.30 -13.69 -18.51
CA LYS A 14 -30.18 -12.82 -18.11
C LYS A 14 -30.56 -12.00 -16.87
N SER A 15 -31.63 -11.20 -16.94
CA SER A 15 -32.04 -10.33 -15.84
C SER A 15 -32.22 -11.06 -14.50
N THR A 16 -32.80 -12.28 -14.51
CA THR A 16 -32.96 -13.09 -13.28
C THR A 16 -31.64 -13.58 -12.70
N ASP A 17 -30.67 -13.91 -13.54
CA ASP A 17 -29.35 -14.39 -13.11
C ASP A 17 -28.54 -13.31 -12.41
N LEU A 18 -28.58 -12.09 -12.94
CA LEU A 18 -27.94 -10.93 -12.35
C LEU A 18 -28.54 -10.61 -10.97
N ALA A 19 -29.87 -10.61 -10.86
CA ALA A 19 -30.56 -10.36 -9.60
C ALA A 19 -30.22 -11.42 -8.53
N ALA A 20 -30.21 -12.70 -8.89
CA ALA A 20 -29.86 -13.79 -7.99
C ALA A 20 -28.42 -13.69 -7.48
N ALA A 21 -27.47 -13.40 -8.38
CA ALA A 21 -26.07 -13.22 -8.02
C ALA A 21 -25.88 -12.01 -7.07
N ILE A 22 -26.54 -10.88 -7.34
CA ILE A 22 -26.48 -9.69 -6.48
C ILE A 22 -27.03 -9.96 -5.09
N THR A 23 -28.17 -10.65 -4.98
CA THR A 23 -28.74 -11.00 -3.67
C THR A 23 -27.78 -11.87 -2.86
N LYS A 24 -27.13 -12.85 -3.50
CA LYS A 24 -26.13 -13.67 -2.82
C LYS A 24 -24.91 -12.84 -2.40
N MET A 25 -24.38 -11.98 -3.27
CA MET A 25 -23.25 -11.10 -2.95
C MET A 25 -23.54 -10.08 -1.83
N LYS A 26 -24.81 -9.73 -1.59
CA LYS A 26 -25.22 -8.83 -0.49
C LYS A 26 -25.26 -9.51 0.88
N ASN A 27 -25.14 -10.84 0.94
CA ASN A 27 -25.12 -11.54 2.22
C ASN A 27 -23.78 -11.26 2.95
N PRO A 28 -23.79 -10.78 4.20
CA PRO A 28 -22.57 -10.49 4.96
C PRO A 28 -21.66 -11.70 5.19
N SER A 29 -22.18 -12.93 5.08
CA SER A 29 -21.38 -14.15 5.21
C SER A 29 -20.64 -14.54 3.93
N THR A 30 -20.82 -13.80 2.83
CA THR A 30 -20.23 -14.17 1.53
C THR A 30 -18.73 -13.92 1.55
N SER A 31 -17.95 -14.97 1.27
CA SER A 31 -16.50 -14.86 1.17
C SER A 31 -16.09 -14.05 -0.07
N ALA A 32 -14.93 -13.40 -0.02
CA ALA A 32 -14.38 -12.67 -1.16
C ALA A 32 -14.14 -13.58 -2.39
N ILE A 33 -13.83 -14.86 -2.16
CA ILE A 33 -13.66 -15.86 -3.23
C ILE A 33 -15.01 -16.28 -3.81
N GLU A 34 -16.03 -16.47 -2.97
CA GLU A 34 -17.39 -16.74 -3.43
C GLU A 34 -17.93 -15.60 -4.29
N GLU A 35 -17.70 -14.35 -3.87
CA GLU A 35 -18.06 -13.16 -4.63
C GLU A 35 -17.39 -13.18 -6.02
N ALA A 36 -16.10 -13.54 -6.06
CA ALA A 36 -15.36 -13.65 -7.31
C ALA A 36 -15.94 -14.72 -8.24
N TYR A 37 -16.32 -15.89 -7.71
CA TYR A 37 -16.99 -16.93 -8.51
C TYR A 37 -18.36 -16.49 -9.03
N LEU A 38 -19.13 -15.73 -8.25
CA LEU A 38 -20.42 -15.17 -8.70
C LEU A 38 -20.23 -14.17 -9.84
N GLN A 39 -19.28 -13.24 -9.69
CA GLN A 39 -18.95 -12.29 -10.74
C GLN A 39 -18.43 -13.01 -12.00
N LYS A 40 -17.60 -14.05 -11.84
CA LYS A 40 -17.08 -14.85 -12.95
C LYS A 40 -18.20 -15.54 -13.73
N LYS A 41 -19.18 -16.13 -13.05
CA LYS A 41 -20.37 -16.72 -13.69
C LYS A 41 -21.17 -15.70 -14.50
N LEU A 42 -21.29 -14.46 -14.03
CA LEU A 42 -21.95 -13.39 -14.78
C LEU A 42 -21.14 -13.03 -16.03
N VAL A 43 -19.82 -12.86 -15.90
CA VAL A 43 -18.93 -12.60 -17.04
C VAL A 43 -19.03 -13.71 -18.09
N ASP A 44 -19.04 -14.97 -17.67
CA ASP A 44 -19.16 -16.13 -18.56
C ASP A 44 -20.53 -16.21 -19.26
N ARG A 45 -21.56 -15.59 -18.68
CA ARG A 45 -22.90 -15.41 -19.30
C ARG A 45 -23.01 -14.16 -20.19
N GLY A 46 -21.89 -13.46 -20.39
CA GLY A 46 -21.78 -12.31 -21.28
C GLY A 46 -22.18 -10.99 -20.65
N TYR A 47 -22.11 -10.87 -19.32
CA TYR A 47 -22.14 -9.57 -18.65
C TYR A 47 -20.78 -8.88 -18.69
N THR A 48 -20.78 -7.59 -18.92
CA THR A 48 -19.60 -6.74 -18.81
C THR A 48 -19.29 -6.41 -17.34
N GLN A 49 -18.03 -6.11 -17.05
CA GLN A 49 -17.65 -5.64 -15.71
C GLN A 49 -18.33 -4.33 -15.33
N GLU A 50 -18.71 -3.51 -16.31
CA GLU A 50 -19.42 -2.24 -16.12
C GLU A 50 -20.87 -2.46 -15.70
N GLU A 51 -21.58 -3.39 -16.35
CA GLU A 51 -22.93 -3.80 -15.95
C GLU A 51 -22.94 -4.38 -14.53
N ILE A 52 -21.98 -5.24 -14.20
CA ILE A 52 -21.83 -5.83 -12.86
C ILE A 52 -21.52 -4.74 -11.82
N ALA A 53 -20.62 -3.81 -12.13
CA ALA A 53 -20.26 -2.69 -11.26
C ALA A 53 -21.46 -1.79 -10.96
N SER A 54 -22.20 -1.40 -12.01
CA SER A 54 -23.42 -0.60 -11.88
C SER A 54 -24.47 -1.31 -11.02
N ALA A 55 -24.72 -2.60 -11.26
CA ALA A 55 -25.75 -3.35 -10.55
C ALA A 55 -25.38 -3.67 -9.08
N THR A 56 -24.09 -3.75 -8.77
CA THR A 56 -23.59 -3.98 -7.40
C THR A 56 -23.28 -2.69 -6.63
N GLY A 57 -23.34 -1.52 -7.27
CA GLY A 57 -22.96 -0.24 -6.67
C GLY A 57 -21.46 -0.12 -6.36
N LYS A 58 -20.62 -0.93 -7.03
CA LYS A 58 -19.16 -0.95 -6.86
C LYS A 58 -18.48 -0.27 -8.03
N SER A 59 -17.21 0.11 -7.87
CA SER A 59 -16.40 0.60 -9.00
C SER A 59 -16.05 -0.54 -9.95
N ARG A 60 -15.89 -0.24 -11.24
CA ARG A 60 -15.37 -1.19 -12.24
C ARG A 60 -14.04 -1.81 -11.79
N SER A 61 -13.17 -1.02 -11.17
CA SER A 61 -11.91 -1.50 -10.60
C SER A 61 -12.10 -2.48 -9.44
N ALA A 62 -13.14 -2.32 -8.62
CA ALA A 62 -13.42 -3.26 -7.53
C ALA A 62 -13.84 -4.62 -8.09
N VAL A 63 -14.73 -4.65 -9.09
CA VAL A 63 -15.13 -5.88 -9.81
C VAL A 63 -13.92 -6.56 -10.44
N ALA A 64 -13.07 -5.81 -11.14
CA ALA A 64 -11.84 -6.36 -11.73
C ALA A 64 -10.89 -6.94 -10.67
N ASN A 65 -10.76 -6.29 -9.51
CA ASN A 65 -9.91 -6.78 -8.43
C ASN A 65 -10.46 -8.04 -7.76
N THR A 66 -11.77 -8.15 -7.61
CA THR A 66 -12.42 -9.37 -7.09
C THR A 66 -12.22 -10.53 -8.06
N LEU A 67 -12.44 -10.32 -9.36
CA LEU A 67 -12.19 -11.35 -10.39
C LEU A 67 -10.72 -11.80 -10.44
N ARG A 68 -9.77 -10.88 -10.22
CA ARG A 68 -8.33 -11.20 -10.16
C ARG A 68 -7.98 -12.17 -9.04
N LEU A 69 -8.77 -12.27 -7.98
CA LEU A 69 -8.48 -13.25 -6.92
C LEU A 69 -8.46 -14.67 -7.47
N LEU A 70 -9.33 -15.00 -8.42
CA LEU A 70 -9.39 -16.32 -9.05
C LEU A 70 -8.18 -16.66 -9.93
N THR A 71 -7.25 -15.72 -10.15
CA THR A 71 -6.02 -16.02 -10.90
C THR A 71 -4.92 -16.57 -9.99
N LEU A 72 -5.11 -16.53 -8.67
CA LEU A 72 -4.18 -17.09 -7.69
C LEU A 72 -4.14 -18.62 -7.79
N GLU A 73 -3.04 -19.19 -7.30
CA GLU A 73 -2.88 -20.62 -7.16
C GLU A 73 -3.87 -21.21 -6.14
N GLY A 74 -4.31 -22.45 -6.38
CA GLY A 74 -5.38 -23.09 -5.59
C GLY A 74 -5.09 -23.17 -4.11
N GLU A 75 -3.83 -23.40 -3.73
CA GLU A 75 -3.41 -23.43 -2.32
C GLU A 75 -3.58 -22.05 -1.65
N VAL A 76 -3.25 -20.97 -2.35
CA VAL A 76 -3.42 -19.59 -1.84
C VAL A 76 -4.90 -19.23 -1.73
N LEU A 77 -5.73 -19.69 -2.67
CA LEU A 77 -7.19 -19.54 -2.58
C LEU A 77 -7.74 -20.22 -1.33
N GLY A 78 -7.28 -21.45 -1.03
CA GLY A 78 -7.66 -22.17 0.19
C GLY A 78 -7.32 -21.41 1.47
N MET A 79 -6.14 -20.78 1.54
CA MET A 79 -5.74 -19.96 2.70
C MET A 79 -6.60 -18.69 2.86
N ILE A 80 -7.18 -18.17 1.77
CA ILE A 80 -8.10 -17.03 1.84
C ILE A 80 -9.49 -17.50 2.30
N GLU A 81 -9.94 -18.65 1.82
CA GLU A 81 -11.21 -19.26 2.24
C GLU A 81 -11.20 -19.69 3.72
N SER A 82 -10.07 -20.19 4.23
CA SER A 82 -9.90 -20.51 5.65
C SER A 82 -9.82 -19.27 6.56
N GLY A 83 -9.63 -18.08 5.96
CA GLY A 83 -9.50 -16.81 6.68
C GLY A 83 -8.09 -16.51 7.19
N GLU A 84 -7.10 -17.37 6.90
CA GLU A 84 -5.68 -17.11 7.23
C GLU A 84 -5.14 -15.88 6.48
N LEU A 85 -5.63 -15.65 5.26
CA LEU A 85 -5.30 -14.50 4.44
C LEU A 85 -6.55 -13.66 4.13
N SER A 86 -6.45 -12.36 4.35
CA SER A 86 -7.48 -11.42 3.91
C SER A 86 -7.46 -11.23 2.39
N ALA A 87 -8.57 -10.75 1.83
CA ALA A 87 -8.62 -10.29 0.44
C ALA A 87 -7.62 -9.15 0.12
N GLY A 88 -7.14 -8.43 1.13
CA GLY A 88 -6.04 -7.47 0.99
C GLY A 88 -4.71 -8.14 0.67
N HIS A 89 -4.38 -9.21 1.42
CA HIS A 89 -3.19 -10.03 1.14
C HIS A 89 -3.26 -10.66 -0.24
N ALA A 90 -4.42 -11.23 -0.58
CA ALA A 90 -4.67 -11.84 -1.87
C ALA A 90 -4.36 -10.88 -3.04
N ARG A 91 -4.86 -9.63 -2.98
CA ARG A 91 -4.59 -8.62 -4.01
C ARG A 91 -3.11 -8.26 -4.17
N ALA A 92 -2.33 -8.32 -3.10
CA ALA A 92 -0.89 -8.13 -3.17
C ALA A 92 -0.22 -9.32 -3.89
N LEU A 93 -0.59 -10.55 -3.50
CA LEU A 93 -0.02 -11.79 -4.03
C LEU A 93 -0.33 -12.03 -5.52
N VAL A 94 -1.44 -11.51 -6.05
CA VAL A 94 -1.79 -11.62 -7.48
C VAL A 94 -0.67 -11.14 -8.41
N LYS A 95 0.17 -10.20 -7.96
CA LYS A 95 1.27 -9.65 -8.75
C LYS A 95 2.52 -10.55 -8.78
N VAL A 96 2.61 -11.52 -7.88
CA VAL A 96 3.73 -12.45 -7.78
C VAL A 96 3.56 -13.55 -8.85
N PRO A 97 4.64 -14.01 -9.50
CA PRO A 97 4.60 -15.18 -10.39
C PRO A 97 4.03 -16.40 -9.67
N LYS A 98 3.24 -17.22 -10.38
CA LYS A 98 2.49 -18.34 -9.79
C LYS A 98 3.36 -19.25 -8.94
N GLU A 99 4.53 -19.61 -9.44
CA GLU A 99 5.48 -20.54 -8.83
C GLU A 99 5.99 -20.07 -7.45
N LYS A 100 5.81 -18.78 -7.12
CA LYS A 100 6.22 -18.18 -5.85
C LYS A 100 5.05 -17.71 -4.99
N GLN A 101 3.82 -17.74 -5.50
CA GLN A 101 2.65 -17.25 -4.77
C GLN A 101 2.44 -18.00 -3.46
N TYR A 102 2.52 -19.34 -3.48
CA TYR A 102 2.37 -20.15 -2.28
C TYR A 102 3.46 -19.87 -1.24
N ALA A 103 4.73 -19.78 -1.66
CA ALA A 103 5.83 -19.47 -0.75
C ALA A 103 5.64 -18.11 -0.06
N PHE A 104 5.24 -17.07 -0.81
CA PHE A 104 4.93 -15.76 -0.24
C PHE A 104 3.72 -15.79 0.69
N ALA A 105 2.67 -16.55 0.34
CA ALA A 105 1.48 -16.71 1.18
C ALA A 105 1.83 -17.34 2.54
N VAL A 106 2.61 -18.43 2.53
CA VAL A 106 3.09 -19.10 3.74
C VAL A 106 3.97 -18.18 4.58
N GLU A 107 4.87 -17.42 3.95
CA GLU A 107 5.71 -16.44 4.65
C GLU A 107 4.85 -15.33 5.30
N THR A 108 3.86 -14.79 4.59
CA THR A 108 2.93 -13.79 5.12
C THR A 108 2.18 -14.30 6.35
N VAL A 109 1.70 -15.55 6.34
CA VAL A 109 1.00 -16.15 7.48
C VAL A 109 1.94 -16.41 8.64
N LYS A 110 3.08 -17.07 8.39
CA LYS A 110 4.07 -17.37 9.44
C LYS A 110 4.67 -16.10 10.07
N GLY A 111 4.89 -15.07 9.27
CA GLY A 111 5.41 -13.78 9.70
C GLY A 111 4.38 -12.83 10.29
N GLY A 112 3.09 -13.20 10.27
CA GLY A 112 2.00 -12.34 10.77
C GLY A 112 1.95 -10.98 10.05
N TYR A 113 2.26 -10.95 8.75
CA TYR A 113 2.38 -9.69 8.02
C TYR A 113 1.03 -9.01 7.86
N SER A 114 1.01 -7.70 8.08
CA SER A 114 -0.10 -6.85 7.65
C SER A 114 -0.18 -6.75 6.12
N VAL A 115 -1.33 -6.31 5.61
CA VAL A 115 -1.54 -6.07 4.17
C VAL A 115 -0.47 -5.15 3.60
N ARG A 116 -0.14 -4.06 4.32
CA ARG A 116 0.89 -3.10 3.89
C ARG A 116 2.30 -3.72 3.85
N GLN A 117 2.62 -4.59 4.82
CA GLN A 117 3.91 -5.30 4.82
C GLN A 117 4.00 -6.28 3.66
N THR A 118 2.91 -7.01 3.39
CA THR A 118 2.83 -7.93 2.25
C THR A 118 2.97 -7.20 0.92
N GLU A 119 2.25 -6.09 0.73
CA GLU A 119 2.39 -5.24 -0.47
C GLU A 119 3.83 -4.75 -0.67
N ARG A 120 4.50 -4.36 0.44
CA ARG A 120 5.88 -3.92 0.39
C ARG A 120 6.83 -5.06 0.04
N ALA A 121 6.66 -6.24 0.64
CA ALA A 121 7.48 -7.41 0.35
C ALA A 121 7.35 -7.82 -1.12
N VAL A 122 6.12 -7.86 -1.64
CA VAL A 122 5.85 -8.12 -3.06
C VAL A 122 6.47 -7.04 -3.95
N LYS A 123 6.36 -5.76 -3.59
CA LYS A 123 6.99 -4.67 -4.35
C LYS A 123 8.50 -4.87 -4.41
N VAL A 124 9.16 -5.12 -3.28
CA VAL A 124 10.61 -5.36 -3.22
C VAL A 124 11.02 -6.56 -4.07
N PHE A 125 10.22 -7.63 -4.05
CA PHE A 125 10.46 -8.82 -4.85
C PHE A 125 10.36 -8.58 -6.37
N LEU A 126 9.41 -7.76 -6.80
CA LEU A 126 9.18 -7.46 -8.22
C LEU A 126 10.10 -6.36 -8.76
N THR A 127 10.64 -5.51 -7.89
CA THR A 127 11.54 -4.44 -8.30
C THR A 127 12.96 -4.98 -8.50
N PRO A 128 13.61 -4.73 -9.66
CA PRO A 128 15.01 -5.09 -9.87
C PRO A 128 15.93 -4.48 -8.80
N PRO A 129 16.99 -5.19 -8.37
CA PRO A 129 17.93 -4.70 -7.36
C PRO A 129 18.53 -3.33 -7.67
N GLU A 130 18.79 -3.07 -8.96
CA GLU A 130 19.35 -1.80 -9.48
C GLU A 130 18.43 -0.60 -9.20
N VAL A 131 17.12 -0.78 -9.39
CA VAL A 131 16.11 0.26 -9.14
C VAL A 131 15.96 0.50 -7.64
N LEU A 132 16.00 -0.56 -6.82
CA LEU A 132 15.97 -0.42 -5.35
C LEU A 132 17.21 0.31 -4.81
N LEU A 133 18.38 0.02 -5.36
CA LEU A 133 19.62 0.73 -5.04
C LEU A 133 19.55 2.20 -5.45
N ALA A 134 19.04 2.51 -6.65
CA ALA A 134 18.86 3.88 -7.11
C ALA A 134 17.87 4.67 -6.24
N GLU A 135 16.71 4.09 -5.91
CA GLU A 135 15.71 4.71 -5.01
C GLU A 135 16.29 4.96 -3.62
N LYS A 136 17.04 3.99 -3.07
CA LYS A 136 17.69 4.11 -1.76
C LYS A 136 18.76 5.20 -1.77
N ASN A 137 19.55 5.29 -2.84
CA ASN A 137 20.59 6.31 -3.00
C ASN A 137 19.98 7.70 -3.17
N ALA A 138 18.95 7.85 -4.02
CA ALA A 138 18.24 9.11 -4.19
C ALA A 138 17.59 9.61 -2.89
N ALA A 139 16.97 8.70 -2.12
CA ALA A 139 16.42 9.03 -0.80
C ALA A 139 17.50 9.40 0.24
N ALA A 140 18.69 8.82 0.14
CA ALA A 140 19.84 9.20 0.98
C ALA A 140 20.39 10.57 0.59
N THR A 141 20.49 10.88 -0.71
CA THR A 141 20.93 12.18 -1.22
C THR A 141 19.96 13.30 -0.88
N ALA A 142 18.65 13.10 -1.06
CA ALA A 142 17.65 14.09 -0.68
C ALA A 142 17.69 14.41 0.82
N LYS A 143 17.86 13.39 1.66
CA LYS A 143 18.08 13.58 3.11
C LYS A 143 19.38 14.30 3.42
N SER A 144 20.45 14.05 2.66
CA SER A 144 21.70 14.80 2.79
C SER A 144 21.49 16.29 2.50
N GLU A 145 20.65 16.64 1.52
CA GLU A 145 20.36 18.02 1.17
C GLU A 145 19.54 18.74 2.27
N GLU A 146 18.50 18.08 2.81
CA GLU A 146 17.74 18.60 3.96
C GLU A 146 18.63 18.82 5.19
N LEU A 147 19.51 17.86 5.49
CA LEU A 147 20.46 17.95 6.58
C LEU A 147 21.49 19.07 6.34
N ARG A 148 21.94 19.25 5.09
CA ARG A 148 22.84 20.35 4.72
C ARG A 148 22.18 21.71 4.91
N ALA A 149 20.94 21.88 4.46
CA ALA A 149 20.18 23.12 4.68
C ALA A 149 19.99 23.41 6.17
N PHE A 150 19.80 22.38 7.00
CA PHE A 150 19.75 22.52 8.45
C PHE A 150 21.10 22.96 9.05
N VAL A 151 22.21 22.35 8.61
CA VAL A 151 23.56 22.74 9.04
C VAL A 151 23.89 24.18 8.66
N GLU A 152 23.54 24.61 7.44
CA GLU A 152 23.77 25.99 7.00
C GLU A 152 22.97 27.01 7.83
N ARG A 153 21.72 26.69 8.20
CA ARG A 153 20.95 27.52 9.14
C ARG A 153 21.62 27.59 10.52
N MET A 154 22.09 26.46 11.05
CA MET A 154 22.80 26.46 12.33
C MET A 154 24.09 27.27 12.26
N ARG A 155 24.87 27.17 11.17
CA ARG A 155 26.06 28.00 10.96
C ARG A 155 25.74 29.49 10.91
N ALA A 156 24.65 29.87 10.24
CA ALA A 156 24.22 31.26 10.16
C ALA A 156 23.80 31.82 11.52
N VAL A 157 23.09 31.02 12.33
CA VAL A 157 22.61 31.43 13.66
C VAL A 157 23.76 31.45 14.68
N PHE A 158 24.50 30.35 14.81
CA PHE A 158 25.54 30.22 15.82
C PHE A 158 26.83 30.94 15.43
N ARG A 159 27.04 31.26 14.14
CA ARG A 159 28.31 31.77 13.58
C ARG A 159 29.51 30.89 13.93
N LEU A 160 29.25 29.61 14.19
CA LEU A 160 30.23 28.60 14.58
C LEU A 160 30.27 27.48 13.57
N LYS A 161 31.37 26.73 13.62
CA LYS A 161 31.54 25.57 12.78
C LYS A 161 30.62 24.46 13.29
N VAL A 162 29.48 24.31 12.62
CA VAL A 162 28.56 23.20 12.84
C VAL A 162 28.85 22.09 11.84
N SER A 163 28.96 20.87 12.36
CA SER A 163 29.04 19.63 11.60
C SER A 163 27.91 18.70 12.02
N LEU A 164 27.36 17.95 11.06
CA LEU A 164 26.32 16.97 11.30
C LEU A 164 26.75 15.66 10.70
N VAL A 165 26.84 14.63 11.55
CA VAL A 165 27.16 13.27 11.16
C VAL A 165 25.98 12.39 11.55
N GLY A 166 25.21 11.96 10.56
CA GLY A 166 24.02 11.18 10.83
C GLY A 166 23.23 10.85 9.59
N ASN A 167 22.22 10.02 9.78
CA ASN A 167 21.19 9.71 8.80
C ASN A 167 19.87 10.34 9.27
N GLY A 168 18.91 10.58 8.36
CA GLY A 168 17.65 11.31 8.65
C GLY A 168 16.70 10.70 9.71
N LYS A 169 17.17 9.75 10.54
CA LYS A 169 16.49 9.25 11.75
C LYS A 169 17.35 9.34 13.03
N LYS A 170 18.68 9.33 12.91
CA LYS A 170 19.62 9.39 14.05
C LYS A 170 20.89 10.10 13.59
N GLY A 171 21.41 11.00 14.41
CA GLY A 171 22.62 11.73 14.07
C GLY A 171 23.23 12.43 15.26
N ARG A 172 24.46 12.87 15.07
CA ARG A 172 25.20 13.73 15.98
C ARG A 172 25.38 15.08 15.30
N VAL A 173 24.92 16.13 15.97
CA VAL A 173 25.28 17.50 15.64
C VAL A 173 26.41 17.89 16.57
N SER A 174 27.52 18.35 16.00
CA SER A 174 28.70 18.79 16.72
C SER A 174 28.96 20.25 16.37
N ILE A 175 29.09 21.09 17.39
CA ILE A 175 29.41 22.52 17.26
C ILE A 175 30.81 22.71 17.85
N ASP A 176 31.75 23.14 17.02
CA ASP A 176 33.10 23.45 17.46
C ASP A 176 33.18 24.93 17.86
N TYR A 177 33.70 25.21 19.06
CA TYR A 177 34.01 26.55 19.54
C TYR A 177 35.52 26.72 19.65
N PHE A 178 36.04 27.92 19.36
CA PHE A 178 37.48 28.17 19.32
C PHE A 178 37.91 29.31 20.26
N SER A 179 36.95 30.00 20.89
CA SER A 179 37.20 31.08 21.83
C SER A 179 36.21 31.06 22.99
N PRO A 180 36.56 31.66 24.16
CA PRO A 180 35.61 31.90 25.24
C PRO A 180 34.38 32.71 24.78
N GLU A 181 34.59 33.67 23.88
CA GLU A 181 33.53 34.50 23.28
C GLU A 181 32.49 33.67 22.51
N ASP A 182 32.92 32.58 21.86
CA ASP A 182 32.02 31.64 21.18
C ASP A 182 31.13 30.88 22.17
N LEU A 183 31.67 30.55 23.34
CA LEU A 183 30.93 29.87 24.40
C LEU A 183 29.85 30.78 25.00
N TYR A 184 30.18 32.05 25.24
CA TYR A 184 29.20 33.05 25.71
C TYR A 184 28.04 33.26 24.72
N ARG A 185 28.32 33.23 23.41
CA ARG A 185 27.25 33.30 22.39
C ARG A 185 26.35 32.08 22.39
N LEU A 186 26.92 30.89 22.61
CA LEU A 186 26.14 29.67 22.75
C LEU A 186 25.24 29.73 23.99
N GLU A 187 25.75 30.22 25.10
CA GLU A 187 25.01 30.45 26.35
C GLU A 187 23.83 31.41 26.13
N GLU A 188 24.06 32.55 25.47
CA GLU A 188 23.00 33.52 25.13
C GLU A 188 21.90 32.92 24.22
N CYS A 189 22.29 32.08 23.25
CA CYS A 189 21.35 31.36 22.40
C CYS A 189 20.50 30.36 23.21
N VAL A 190 21.10 29.66 24.16
CA VAL A 190 20.40 28.71 25.05
C VAL A 190 19.41 29.47 25.94
N GLU A 191 19.83 30.57 26.57
CA GLU A 191 18.92 31.40 27.39
C GLU A 191 17.72 31.92 26.59
N THR A 192 17.94 32.33 25.35
CA THR A 192 16.87 32.84 24.47
C THR A 192 15.84 31.76 24.14
N ILE A 193 16.30 30.51 23.98
CA ILE A 193 15.43 29.36 23.75
C ILE A 193 14.67 29.00 25.03
N GLU A 194 15.32 29.01 26.19
CA GLU A 194 14.67 28.77 27.49
C GLU A 194 13.57 29.80 27.78
N LYS A 195 13.86 31.10 27.62
CA LYS A 195 12.88 32.18 27.79
C LYS A 195 11.67 32.03 26.86
N ASN A 196 11.88 31.60 25.62
CA ASN A 196 10.78 31.38 24.66
C ASN A 196 9.96 30.11 24.94
N ASN A 197 10.56 29.07 25.53
CA ASN A 197 9.83 27.87 25.95
C ASN A 197 9.00 28.12 27.22
N LEU A 198 9.55 28.89 28.17
CA LEU A 198 8.85 29.32 29.39
C LEU A 198 7.68 30.29 29.12
N SER A 199 7.68 30.97 27.96
CA SER A 199 6.60 31.89 27.55
C SER A 199 5.44 31.19 26.80
N ARG A 200 5.54 29.86 26.61
CA ARG A 200 4.57 29.03 25.87
C ARG A 200 3.83 28.00 26.72
N GLU A 201 4.10 27.97 28.03
CA GLU A 201 3.25 27.34 29.05
C GLU A 201 2.33 28.38 29.69
#